data_AF-A0A9X4H9G3-F1
#
_entry.id   AF-A0A9X4H9G3-F1
#
_cell.length_a   1.000
_cell.length_b   1.000
_cell.length_c   1.000
_cell.angle_alpha   90.00
_cell.angle_beta   90.00
_cell.angle_gamma   90.00
#
_symmetry.space_group_name_H-M   'P 1'
#
loop_
_entity.id
_entity.type
_entity.pdbx_description
1 polymer ?
#
loop_
_entity_poly.entity_id
_entity_poly.type
_entity_poly.pdbx_seq_one_letter_code
_entity_poly.pdbx_strand_id
1 'polypeptide(L)'
;MYTLMYFHYHAHYIFICALRVIMTRTLLTISLGLLTAPAAFGDSLYLNCTQTEGPAYNLASAYKKAPQDVRAQFLQDALEQGIVGNFIQPPTSWEIDLRKKTIVSPEESNKVINVLSDSPIKIEGASGVATFTLNRINATLAYSIRINEGARDTWQKAHGGKLPETLTYKYKCASSNQPAL
;
A
#
# COMPACT_ATOMS: atom_id res chain seq x y z
N MET A 1 37.11 50.62 64.85
CA MET A 1 37.66 49.97 63.64
C MET A 1 37.10 50.69 62.42
N TYR A 2 37.97 51.06 61.49
CA TYR A 2 37.60 51.77 60.25
C TYR A 2 37.12 50.81 59.15
N THR A 3 36.57 51.42 58.08
CA THR A 3 36.47 50.96 56.66
C THR A 3 35.04 50.60 56.24
N LEU A 4 34.37 51.19 55.25
CA LEU A 4 34.53 52.42 54.45
C LEU A 4 33.25 52.53 53.57
N MET A 5 32.62 53.71 53.50
CA MET A 5 31.61 54.10 52.49
C MET A 5 32.11 55.41 51.81
N TYR A 6 31.50 55.83 50.70
CA TYR A 6 31.90 56.94 49.79
C TYR A 6 33.08 56.60 48.84
N PHE A 7 33.21 57.08 47.59
CA PHE A 7 32.42 57.99 46.71
C PHE A 7 32.08 57.26 45.37
N HIS A 8 31.17 57.65 44.47
CA HIS A 8 30.24 58.79 44.29
C HIS A 8 30.65 59.99 43.37
N TYR A 9 30.43 59.81 42.04
CA TYR A 9 30.17 60.82 40.98
C TYR A 9 31.30 61.72 40.37
N HIS A 10 31.05 62.19 39.13
CA HIS A 10 31.85 63.01 38.18
C HIS A 10 32.97 62.28 37.39
N ALA A 11 33.27 62.55 36.11
CA ALA A 11 32.64 63.34 35.02
C ALA A 11 32.99 62.65 33.67
N HIS A 12 32.16 62.56 32.62
CA HIS A 12 31.69 63.60 31.67
C HIS A 12 32.79 64.36 30.88
N TYR A 13 32.77 64.14 29.55
CA TYR A 13 33.42 64.87 28.43
C TYR A 13 34.83 64.51 27.94
N ILE A 14 35.00 64.73 26.62
CA ILE A 14 36.22 64.71 25.78
C ILE A 14 36.73 63.31 25.34
N PHE A 15 36.16 62.79 24.23
CA PHE A 15 36.93 62.68 22.97
C PHE A 15 36.01 62.52 21.75
N ILE A 16 35.71 63.64 21.10
CA ILE A 16 35.09 63.68 19.76
C ILE A 16 36.25 63.72 18.76
N CYS A 17 36.46 62.68 17.96
CA CYS A 17 37.06 62.75 16.61
C CYS A 17 37.25 61.37 15.94
N ALA A 18 36.22 60.89 15.24
CA ALA A 18 36.32 59.88 14.18
C ALA A 18 35.03 59.88 13.32
N LEU A 19 34.70 61.03 12.74
CA LEU A 19 33.49 61.20 11.93
C LEU A 19 33.80 61.03 10.43
N ARG A 20 33.08 60.11 9.76
CA ARG A 20 33.17 59.81 8.31
C ARG A 20 34.48 59.07 7.96
N VAL A 21 34.54 58.19 6.95
CA VAL A 21 33.83 58.17 5.65
C VAL A 21 33.63 56.71 5.19
N ILE A 22 32.69 56.45 4.27
CA ILE A 22 32.49 55.19 3.50
C ILE A 22 31.99 54.01 4.39
N MET A 23 30.96 53.21 4.08
CA MET A 23 30.32 52.88 2.80
C MET A 23 28.84 52.55 3.01
N THR A 24 27.96 53.03 2.14
CA THR A 24 26.62 52.46 1.95
C THR A 24 26.73 51.03 1.43
N ARG A 25 26.34 50.05 2.24
CA ARG A 25 25.97 48.70 1.78
C ARG A 25 24.58 48.33 2.25
N THR A 26 23.61 48.82 1.47
CA THR A 26 22.28 48.24 1.32
C THR A 26 22.41 46.78 0.83
N LEU A 27 21.35 45.97 1.06
CA LEU A 27 21.21 44.57 0.66
C LEU A 27 22.07 43.60 1.50
N LEU A 28 21.60 42.43 1.94
CA LEU A 28 20.38 41.70 1.56
C LEU A 28 19.86 40.91 2.78
N THR A 29 18.65 41.21 3.26
CA THR A 29 18.01 40.46 4.35
C THR A 29 16.60 40.03 3.94
N ILE A 30 16.52 39.04 3.05
CA ILE A 30 15.32 38.23 2.90
C ILE A 30 15.77 36.78 2.95
N SER A 31 15.25 36.08 3.95
CA SER A 31 15.44 34.66 4.17
C SER A 31 15.18 33.90 2.88
N LEU A 32 16.12 33.03 2.48
CA LEU A 32 15.83 32.02 1.47
C LEU A 32 14.87 31.01 2.10
N GLY A 33 13.59 31.36 2.10
CA GLY A 33 12.53 30.46 2.50
C GLY A 33 12.62 29.24 1.62
N LEU A 34 12.97 28.09 2.23
CA LEU A 34 12.76 26.81 1.58
C LEU A 34 11.25 26.72 1.30
N LEU A 35 10.88 27.02 0.06
CA LEU A 35 9.72 26.44 -0.56
C LEU A 35 9.98 24.93 -0.64
N THR A 36 9.80 24.26 0.50
CA THR A 36 9.43 22.85 0.52
C THR A 36 8.08 22.78 -0.17
N ALA A 37 8.11 22.74 -1.51
CA ALA A 37 6.96 22.32 -2.29
C ALA A 37 6.47 21.03 -1.64
N PRO A 38 5.16 20.87 -1.37
CA PRO A 38 4.66 19.58 -0.97
C PRO A 38 5.07 18.61 -2.07
N ALA A 39 5.86 17.60 -1.70
CA ALA A 39 6.16 16.52 -2.62
C ALA A 39 4.80 16.03 -3.15
N ALA A 40 4.63 16.03 -4.47
CA ALA A 40 3.46 15.42 -5.07
C ALA A 40 3.55 13.92 -4.76
N PHE A 41 2.97 13.52 -3.62
CA PHE A 41 2.81 12.12 -3.26
C PHE A 41 2.07 11.48 -4.43
N GLY A 42 2.73 10.53 -5.10
CA GLY A 42 2.18 9.88 -6.27
C GLY A 42 0.80 9.33 -5.94
N ASP A 43 -0.21 9.80 -6.66
CA ASP A 43 -1.60 9.39 -6.43
C ASP A 43 -1.81 7.91 -6.78
N SER A 44 -0.91 7.36 -7.63
CA SER A 44 -0.77 5.93 -7.89
C SER A 44 0.37 5.33 -7.07
N LEU A 45 0.09 4.20 -6.42
CA LEU A 45 1.09 3.29 -5.86
C LEU A 45 1.25 2.08 -6.78
N TYR A 46 2.47 1.83 -7.24
CA TYR A 46 2.80 0.61 -7.99
C TYR A 46 3.43 -0.41 -7.04
N LEU A 47 2.98 -1.66 -7.11
CA LEU A 47 3.42 -2.75 -6.24
C LEU A 47 3.85 -3.96 -7.07
N ASN A 48 5.01 -4.52 -6.73
CA ASN A 48 5.43 -5.85 -7.18
C ASN A 48 5.47 -6.76 -5.96
N CYS A 49 4.79 -7.90 -6.02
CA CYS A 49 4.50 -8.72 -4.84
C CYS A 49 4.87 -10.20 -5.05
N THR A 50 5.64 -10.75 -4.11
CA THR A 50 5.98 -12.18 -4.08
C THR A 50 4.99 -12.92 -3.19
N GLN A 51 4.38 -13.99 -3.67
CA GLN A 51 3.46 -14.81 -2.85
C GLN A 51 4.22 -15.45 -1.68
N THR A 52 3.72 -15.24 -0.47
CA THR A 52 4.22 -15.86 0.77
C THR A 52 3.35 -17.02 1.23
N GLU A 53 2.05 -17.00 0.90
CA GLU A 53 1.08 -18.02 1.30
C GLU A 53 0.03 -18.17 0.19
N GLY A 54 -0.22 -19.39 -0.27
CA GLY A 54 -1.36 -19.70 -1.13
C GLY A 54 -2.57 -20.17 -0.31
N PRO A 55 -3.74 -20.37 -0.92
CA PRO A 55 -4.89 -20.95 -0.23
C PRO A 55 -4.53 -22.35 0.26
N ALA A 56 -4.57 -22.56 1.57
CA ALA A 56 -4.28 -23.84 2.23
C ALA A 56 -5.39 -24.90 2.03
N TYR A 57 -5.96 -24.98 0.83
CA TYR A 57 -7.08 -25.84 0.50
C TYR A 57 -6.60 -27.22 0.01
N ASN A 58 -7.00 -28.27 0.71
CA ASN A 58 -6.73 -29.65 0.31
C ASN A 58 -7.70 -30.06 -0.81
N LEU A 59 -7.23 -30.14 -2.06
CA LEU A 59 -8.03 -30.56 -3.21
C LEU A 59 -8.70 -31.93 -3.04
N ALA A 60 -8.14 -32.84 -2.24
CA ALA A 60 -8.77 -34.14 -1.99
C ALA A 60 -10.11 -34.00 -1.23
N SER A 61 -10.28 -32.94 -0.44
CA SER A 61 -11.54 -32.63 0.27
C SER A 61 -12.63 -32.05 -0.64
N ALA A 62 -12.30 -31.71 -1.89
CA ALA A 62 -13.28 -31.36 -2.92
C ALA A 62 -14.17 -32.55 -3.30
N TYR A 63 -13.75 -33.78 -3.01
CA TYR A 63 -14.43 -35.00 -3.38
C TYR A 63 -14.86 -35.83 -2.16
N LYS A 64 -16.03 -36.48 -2.25
CA LYS A 64 -16.45 -37.51 -1.27
C LYS A 64 -15.55 -38.75 -1.33
N LYS A 65 -15.02 -39.06 -2.52
CA LYS A 65 -14.00 -40.08 -2.76
C LYS A 65 -12.95 -39.45 -3.68
N ALA A 66 -11.76 -39.21 -3.18
CA ALA A 66 -10.68 -38.63 -3.97
C ALA A 66 -10.36 -39.51 -5.20
N PRO A 67 -10.23 -38.93 -6.40
CA PRO A 67 -9.77 -39.65 -7.58
C PRO A 67 -8.26 -39.93 -7.49
N GLN A 68 -7.73 -40.77 -8.40
CA GLN A 68 -6.33 -41.19 -8.36
C GLN A 68 -5.35 -40.03 -8.64
N ASP A 69 -5.65 -39.19 -9.65
CA ASP A 69 -5.00 -37.89 -9.82
C ASP A 69 -5.98 -36.78 -9.42
N VAL A 70 -5.90 -36.39 -8.16
CA VAL A 70 -6.71 -35.31 -7.57
C VAL A 70 -6.49 -33.98 -8.29
N ARG A 71 -5.26 -33.69 -8.77
CA ARG A 71 -4.96 -32.38 -9.36
C ARG A 71 -5.48 -32.28 -10.79
N ALA A 72 -5.25 -33.30 -11.61
CA ALA A 72 -5.73 -33.31 -12.99
C ALA A 72 -7.26 -33.31 -13.04
N GLN A 73 -7.91 -34.19 -12.27
CA GLN A 73 -9.38 -34.25 -12.22
C GLN A 73 -9.98 -32.94 -11.69
N PHE A 74 -9.40 -32.34 -10.64
CA PHE A 74 -9.89 -31.07 -10.11
C PHE A 74 -9.82 -29.93 -11.13
N LEU A 75 -8.72 -29.83 -11.89
CA LEU A 75 -8.58 -28.80 -12.91
C LEU A 75 -9.57 -29.00 -14.07
N GLN A 76 -9.85 -30.25 -14.46
CA GLN A 76 -10.87 -30.57 -15.45
C GLN A 76 -12.28 -30.22 -14.94
N ASP A 77 -12.68 -30.74 -13.79
CA ASP A 77 -14.01 -30.50 -13.20
C ASP A 77 -14.26 -29.01 -12.95
N ALA A 78 -13.22 -28.28 -12.51
CA ALA A 78 -13.28 -26.84 -12.30
C ALA A 78 -13.37 -26.04 -13.61
N LEU A 79 -12.79 -26.54 -14.71
CA LEU A 79 -12.92 -25.96 -16.04
C LEU A 79 -14.33 -26.19 -16.59
N GLU A 80 -14.86 -27.41 -16.47
CA GLU A 80 -16.21 -27.79 -16.90
C GLU A 80 -17.30 -27.00 -16.14
N GLN A 81 -17.10 -26.71 -14.86
CA GLN A 81 -17.99 -25.84 -14.06
C GLN A 81 -17.68 -24.33 -14.19
N GLY A 82 -16.72 -23.92 -15.03
CA GLY A 82 -16.37 -22.51 -15.26
C GLY A 82 -15.74 -21.79 -14.07
N ILE A 83 -15.27 -22.53 -13.05
CA ILE A 83 -14.76 -21.99 -11.78
C ILE A 83 -13.23 -22.06 -11.66
N VAL A 84 -12.54 -22.67 -12.63
CA VAL A 84 -11.07 -22.81 -12.63
C VAL A 84 -10.35 -21.48 -12.45
N GLY A 85 -10.89 -20.38 -12.97
CA GLY A 85 -10.35 -19.02 -12.80
C GLY A 85 -10.25 -18.54 -11.35
N ASN A 86 -11.01 -19.13 -10.42
CA ASN A 86 -10.88 -18.85 -8.99
C ASN A 86 -9.63 -19.52 -8.36
N PHE A 87 -9.13 -20.60 -8.98
CA PHE A 87 -8.01 -21.40 -8.50
C PHE A 87 -6.69 -21.12 -9.25
N ILE A 88 -6.74 -20.31 -10.31
CA ILE A 88 -5.55 -19.73 -10.94
C ILE A 88 -4.88 -18.77 -9.93
N GLN A 89 -3.56 -18.74 -9.92
CA GLN A 89 -2.80 -17.85 -9.05
C GLN A 89 -3.11 -16.37 -9.41
N PRO A 90 -3.52 -15.53 -8.43
CA PRO A 90 -3.78 -14.12 -8.69
C PRO A 90 -2.50 -13.35 -9.03
N PRO A 91 -2.65 -12.17 -9.67
CA PRO A 91 -1.53 -11.36 -10.11
C PRO A 91 -0.51 -11.00 -9.03
N THR A 92 0.73 -10.88 -9.48
CA THR A 92 1.87 -10.45 -8.64
C THR A 92 2.03 -8.95 -8.59
N SER A 93 1.52 -8.21 -9.58
CA SER A 93 1.71 -6.77 -9.71
C SER A 93 0.40 -5.99 -9.68
N TRP A 94 0.42 -4.81 -9.06
CA TRP A 94 -0.78 -4.00 -8.79
C TRP A 94 -0.49 -2.51 -8.94
N GLU A 95 -1.45 -1.77 -9.52
CA GLU A 95 -1.53 -0.30 -9.49
C GLU A 95 -2.73 0.10 -8.63
N ILE A 96 -2.49 0.94 -7.62
CA ILE A 96 -3.51 1.52 -6.75
C ILE A 96 -3.56 3.03 -7.02
N ASP A 97 -4.54 3.49 -7.79
CA ASP A 97 -4.81 4.91 -8.00
C ASP A 97 -5.80 5.40 -6.92
N LEU A 98 -5.29 6.16 -5.96
CA LEU A 98 -6.04 6.69 -4.84
C LEU A 98 -6.97 7.85 -5.24
N ARG A 99 -6.67 8.59 -6.31
CA ARG A 99 -7.54 9.66 -6.83
C ARG A 99 -8.75 9.09 -7.55
N LYS A 100 -8.55 8.10 -8.42
CA LYS A 100 -9.62 7.37 -9.13
C LYS A 100 -10.31 6.34 -8.23
N LYS A 101 -9.74 6.01 -7.07
CA LYS A 101 -10.19 4.96 -6.14
C LYS A 101 -10.26 3.58 -6.80
N THR A 102 -9.26 3.27 -7.62
CA THR A 102 -9.17 2.01 -8.38
C THR A 102 -7.91 1.24 -8.03
N ILE A 103 -8.04 -0.07 -7.89
CA ILE A 103 -6.96 -1.04 -7.81
C ILE A 103 -7.08 -1.94 -9.04
N VAL A 104 -6.02 -2.00 -9.83
CA VAL A 104 -5.95 -2.82 -11.05
C VAL A 104 -4.67 -3.63 -11.06
N SER A 105 -4.64 -4.72 -11.81
CA SER A 105 -3.39 -5.40 -12.15
C SER A 105 -3.13 -5.25 -13.66
N PRO A 106 -1.92 -4.88 -14.09
CA PRO A 106 -1.58 -4.89 -15.51
C PRO A 106 -1.63 -6.30 -16.13
N GLU A 107 -1.45 -7.34 -15.31
CA GLU A 107 -1.59 -8.76 -15.71
C GLU A 107 -3.05 -9.14 -16.01
N GLU A 108 -4.04 -8.40 -15.47
CA GLU A 108 -5.48 -8.65 -15.63
C GLU A 108 -6.25 -7.37 -15.97
N SER A 109 -6.07 -6.87 -17.19
CA SER A 109 -6.65 -5.62 -17.72
C SER A 109 -8.18 -5.44 -17.58
N ASN A 110 -8.92 -6.52 -17.30
CA ASN A 110 -10.38 -6.53 -17.20
C ASN A 110 -10.92 -6.51 -15.75
N LYS A 111 -10.06 -6.58 -14.71
CA LYS A 111 -10.52 -6.60 -13.31
C LYS A 111 -10.15 -5.32 -12.57
N VAL A 112 -11.15 -4.47 -12.36
CA VAL A 112 -11.04 -3.27 -11.51
C VAL A 112 -11.66 -3.57 -10.14
N ILE A 113 -10.90 -3.27 -9.09
CA ILE A 113 -11.31 -3.35 -7.69
C ILE A 113 -11.47 -1.91 -7.17
N ASN A 114 -12.57 -1.60 -6.51
CA ASN A 114 -12.80 -0.25 -5.99
C ASN A 114 -12.14 -0.10 -4.61
N VAL A 115 -11.40 1.00 -4.38
CA VAL A 115 -10.89 1.36 -3.06
C VAL A 115 -12.06 1.72 -2.15
N LEU A 116 -12.21 0.98 -1.06
CA LEU A 116 -13.22 1.20 -0.02
C LEU A 116 -12.68 2.06 1.13
N SER A 117 -11.40 1.87 1.49
CA SER A 117 -10.74 2.65 2.53
C SER A 117 -9.26 2.86 2.18
N ASP A 118 -8.75 4.05 2.45
CA ASP A 118 -7.33 4.36 2.44
C ASP A 118 -6.93 5.06 3.74
N SER A 119 -5.85 4.60 4.35
CA SER A 119 -5.34 5.12 5.61
C SER A 119 -3.82 5.01 5.63
N PRO A 120 -3.11 5.65 6.58
CA PRO A 120 -1.67 5.48 6.73
C PRO A 120 -1.23 4.04 7.01
N ILE A 121 -2.11 3.21 7.57
CA ILE A 121 -1.82 1.83 8.00
C ILE A 121 -2.24 0.80 6.94
N LYS A 122 -3.36 1.05 6.24
CA LYS A 122 -4.05 0.03 5.44
C LYS A 122 -4.78 0.65 4.25
N ILE A 123 -4.79 -0.05 3.13
CA ILE A 123 -5.67 0.20 1.97
C ILE A 123 -6.54 -1.04 1.77
N GLU A 124 -7.84 -0.83 1.61
CA GLU A 124 -8.82 -1.89 1.36
C GLU A 124 -9.60 -1.60 0.09
N GLY A 125 -9.87 -2.65 -0.69
CA GLY A 125 -10.72 -2.58 -1.86
C GLY A 125 -11.55 -3.83 -2.06
N ALA A 126 -12.65 -3.71 -2.79
CA ALA A 126 -13.48 -4.84 -3.18
C ALA A 126 -14.04 -4.71 -4.60
N SER A 127 -14.31 -5.87 -5.21
CA SER A 127 -15.18 -6.06 -6.36
C SER A 127 -16.31 -7.02 -5.97
N GLY A 128 -17.21 -7.35 -6.91
CA GLY A 128 -18.29 -8.32 -6.65
C GLY A 128 -17.81 -9.73 -6.29
N VAL A 129 -16.54 -10.07 -6.55
CA VAL A 129 -15.98 -11.42 -6.33
C VAL A 129 -14.64 -11.44 -5.59
N ALA A 130 -13.99 -10.30 -5.38
CA ALA A 130 -12.65 -10.26 -4.77
C ALA A 130 -12.50 -9.14 -3.73
N THR A 131 -11.64 -9.36 -2.74
CA THR A 131 -11.22 -8.36 -1.75
C THR A 131 -9.71 -8.20 -1.74
N PHE A 132 -9.26 -6.96 -1.67
CA PHE A 132 -7.85 -6.57 -1.62
C PHE A 132 -7.59 -5.87 -0.28
N THR A 133 -6.55 -6.27 0.46
CA THR A 133 -6.18 -5.63 1.73
C THR A 133 -4.66 -5.54 1.84
N LEU A 134 -4.12 -4.34 1.64
CA LEU A 134 -2.71 -4.04 1.81
C LEU A 134 -2.47 -3.38 3.17
N ASN A 135 -1.65 -4.00 4.00
CA ASN A 135 -1.06 -3.35 5.16
C ASN A 135 0.21 -2.59 4.72
N ARG A 136 0.18 -1.26 4.88
CA ARG A 136 1.25 -0.34 4.44
C ARG A 136 2.46 -0.34 5.36
N ILE A 137 2.32 -0.79 6.61
CA ILE A 137 3.40 -0.80 7.61
C ILE A 137 4.35 -1.98 7.37
N ASN A 138 3.80 -3.16 7.10
CA ASN A 138 4.59 -4.38 6.85
C ASN A 138 4.61 -4.80 5.37
N ALA A 139 3.96 -4.06 4.48
CA ALA A 139 3.83 -4.35 3.05
C ALA A 139 3.28 -5.77 2.76
N THR A 140 2.41 -6.30 3.62
CA THR A 140 1.69 -7.54 3.38
C THR A 140 0.36 -7.26 2.69
N LEU A 141 0.16 -7.89 1.53
CA LEU A 141 -1.12 -7.92 0.82
C LEU A 141 -1.82 -9.24 1.13
N ALA A 142 -3.09 -9.17 1.56
CA ALA A 142 -4.03 -10.27 1.48
C ALA A 142 -4.99 -10.01 0.31
N TYR A 143 -5.03 -10.94 -0.64
CA TYR A 143 -5.97 -10.93 -1.76
C TYR A 143 -6.85 -12.17 -1.66
N SER A 144 -8.17 -11.99 -1.71
CA SER A 144 -9.11 -13.09 -1.56
C SER A 144 -10.15 -13.10 -2.67
N ILE A 145 -10.45 -14.30 -3.19
CA ILE A 145 -11.47 -14.55 -4.21
C ILE A 145 -12.61 -15.34 -3.56
N ARG A 146 -13.85 -14.86 -3.70
CA ARG A 146 -15.06 -15.58 -3.27
C ARG A 146 -15.52 -16.52 -4.37
N ILE A 147 -15.69 -17.80 -4.04
CA ILE A 147 -16.32 -18.78 -4.93
C ILE A 147 -17.84 -18.59 -4.80
N ASN A 148 -18.53 -18.42 -5.92
CA ASN A 148 -19.98 -18.24 -5.97
C ASN A 148 -20.72 -19.42 -5.29
N GLU A 149 -21.75 -19.12 -4.51
CA GLU A 149 -22.54 -20.12 -3.77
C GLU A 149 -23.15 -21.18 -4.69
N GLY A 150 -23.72 -20.79 -5.83
CA GLY A 150 -24.26 -21.72 -6.82
C GLY A 150 -23.21 -22.69 -7.36
N ALA A 151 -21.98 -22.23 -7.57
CA ALA A 151 -20.87 -23.09 -7.99
C ALA A 151 -20.42 -24.07 -6.89
N ARG A 152 -20.45 -23.65 -5.62
CA ARG A 152 -20.17 -24.55 -4.47
C ARG A 152 -21.26 -25.61 -4.34
N ASP A 153 -22.51 -25.23 -4.58
CA ASP A 153 -23.67 -26.11 -4.58
C ASP A 153 -23.66 -27.13 -5.72
N THR A 154 -23.35 -26.71 -6.95
CA THR A 154 -23.20 -27.64 -8.08
C THR A 154 -22.06 -28.61 -7.83
N TRP A 155 -20.93 -28.11 -7.33
CA TRP A 155 -19.79 -28.95 -6.98
C TRP A 155 -20.15 -29.98 -5.90
N GLN A 156 -20.80 -29.57 -4.82
CA GLN A 156 -21.19 -30.48 -3.74
C GLN A 156 -22.23 -31.52 -4.23
N LYS A 157 -23.13 -31.16 -5.15
CA LYS A 157 -24.08 -32.09 -5.77
C LYS A 157 -23.40 -33.11 -6.68
N ALA A 158 -22.41 -32.69 -7.48
CA ALA A 158 -21.70 -33.56 -8.42
C ALA A 158 -20.66 -34.47 -7.75
N HIS A 159 -19.83 -33.91 -6.85
CA HIS A 159 -18.64 -34.58 -6.32
C HIS A 159 -18.75 -34.97 -4.84
N GLY A 160 -19.77 -34.49 -4.13
CA GLY A 160 -20.07 -34.80 -2.73
C GLY A 160 -19.11 -34.22 -1.68
N GLY A 161 -17.97 -33.64 -2.09
CA GLY A 161 -17.09 -32.86 -1.22
C GLY A 161 -17.45 -31.37 -1.23
N LYS A 162 -16.62 -30.54 -0.57
CA LYS A 162 -16.91 -29.11 -0.39
C LYS A 162 -15.78 -28.23 -0.86
N LEU A 163 -16.10 -27.27 -1.73
CA LEU A 163 -15.23 -26.13 -2.02
C LEU A 163 -15.28 -25.10 -0.87
N PRO A 164 -14.18 -24.37 -0.62
CA PRO A 164 -14.18 -23.28 0.34
C PRO A 164 -15.06 -22.14 -0.16
N GLU A 165 -15.51 -21.28 0.75
CA GLU A 165 -16.21 -20.05 0.33
C GLU A 165 -15.26 -19.02 -0.29
N THR A 166 -14.03 -18.99 0.21
CA THR A 166 -13.05 -17.97 -0.13
C THR A 166 -11.66 -18.60 -0.21
N LEU A 167 -10.93 -18.27 -1.27
CA LEU A 167 -9.52 -18.58 -1.44
C LEU A 167 -8.74 -17.32 -1.12
N THR A 168 -7.84 -17.38 -0.13
CA THR A 168 -7.01 -16.23 0.26
C THR A 168 -5.55 -16.53 -0.05
N TYR A 169 -4.90 -15.55 -0.68
CA TYR A 169 -3.50 -15.54 -1.05
C TYR A 169 -2.84 -14.39 -0.29
N LYS A 170 -1.67 -14.63 0.29
CA LYS A 170 -0.87 -13.59 0.96
C LYS A 170 0.42 -13.37 0.18
N TYR A 171 0.78 -12.10 0.06
CA TYR A 171 1.99 -11.66 -0.63
C TYR A 171 2.77 -10.67 0.23
N LYS A 172 4.07 -10.61 -0.01
CA LYS A 172 4.96 -9.54 0.42
C LYS A 172 5.21 -8.62 -0.77
N CYS A 173 4.80 -7.36 -0.66
CA CYS A 173 4.95 -6.37 -1.72
C CYS A 173 6.15 -5.45 -1.50
N ALA A 174 6.71 -4.93 -2.59
CA ALA A 174 7.61 -3.80 -2.62
C ALA A 174 7.00 -2.70 -3.49
N SER A 175 7.17 -1.44 -3.09
CA SER A 175 6.77 -0.29 -3.91
C SER A 175 7.70 -0.14 -5.12
N SER A 176 7.13 0.07 -6.30
CA SER A 176 7.83 0.40 -7.53
C SER A 176 7.64 1.88 -7.87
N ASN A 177 8.63 2.47 -8.54
CA ASN A 177 8.53 3.82 -9.12
C ASN A 177 7.94 3.82 -10.55
N GLN A 178 7.62 2.63 -11.08
CA GLN A 178 7.09 2.41 -12.43
C GLN A 178 5.96 1.37 -12.38
N PRO A 179 5.00 1.42 -13.31
CA PRO A 179 4.09 0.30 -13.56
C PRO A 179 4.86 -0.99 -13.80
N ALA A 180 4.29 -2.12 -13.40
CA ALA A 180 4.79 -3.42 -13.85
C ALA A 180 4.47 -3.61 -15.35
N LEU A 181 5.40 -4.24 -16.07
CA LEU A 181 5.32 -4.57 -17.49
C LEU A 181 4.78 -5.98 -17.70
#